data_AF-A0A841UTY0-F1
#
_entry.id   AF-A0A841UTY0-F1
#
_cell.length_a   1.000
_cell.length_b   1.000
_cell.length_c   1.000
_cell.angle_alpha   90.00
_cell.angle_beta   90.00
_cell.angle_gamma   90.00
#
_symmetry.space_group_name_H-M   'P 1'
#
loop_
_entity.id
_entity.type
_entity.pdbx_description
1 polymer ?
#
loop_
_entity_poly.entity_id
_entity_poly.type
_entity_poly.pdbx_seq_one_letter_code
_entity_poly.pdbx_strand_id
1 'polypeptide(L)'
;MSLQSLPLDSRKLEVLIKKTRHYNISPMFLSQYMPEAQSHPISEHLGELVNDAYEYLSACSQSEIEELLSAMPRGYRTLFDIKLEVETEQQRRRFALYYVSSEVERSYFSFKGVLEQDLLQSEVIKIYPELADKFDKDGLLHIDSNFVLFDGGIQYKDHILHYHQLLRRGYRSNPNFDFLDGFIRYYRYTKNENQFRIAIDHRRIMLKEFYRQVIEMDGWRGLPFDKNKLDDQNYIGLTVVERNKNSLFEQTCSLDRTEFYWSYRDGIKTFEAEEISGDSYIFDHYYFNRYVHSERDIQIKAFRHLDGAVKVYLRDSYQNRKNSFMPKEFKSHCKVKLWRIDGDIKLEIWSHLISHFFKCNEMIIKYFDPEKFEQIFDL
;
A
#
# COMPACT_ATOMS: atom_id res chain seq x y z
N MET A 1 33.60 20.87 -6.85
CA MET A 1 32.50 20.66 -5.89
C MET A 1 31.66 19.54 -6.47
N SER A 2 31.31 18.51 -5.69
CA SER A 2 30.47 17.42 -6.20
C SER A 2 29.03 17.92 -6.37
N LEU A 3 28.47 17.79 -7.56
CA LEU A 3 27.11 18.22 -7.86
C LEU A 3 26.17 17.04 -7.62
N GLN A 4 25.61 16.97 -6.41
CA GLN A 4 24.70 15.88 -6.03
C GLN A 4 23.24 16.15 -6.42
N SER A 5 22.90 17.38 -6.79
CA SER A 5 21.55 17.79 -7.15
C SER A 5 21.54 19.05 -8.03
N LEU A 6 20.62 19.11 -8.99
CA LEU A 6 20.27 20.33 -9.70
C LEU A 6 19.40 21.25 -8.83
N PRO A 7 19.58 22.58 -8.92
CA PRO A 7 18.81 23.57 -8.16
C PRO A 7 17.43 23.83 -8.80
N LEU A 8 16.57 22.82 -8.82
CA LEU A 8 15.19 22.97 -9.32
C LEU A 8 14.37 23.91 -8.43
N ASP A 9 13.40 24.63 -9.01
CA ASP A 9 12.44 25.41 -8.25
C ASP A 9 11.61 24.49 -7.34
N SER A 10 11.88 24.57 -6.04
CA SER A 10 11.20 23.78 -5.01
C SER A 10 9.67 23.91 -5.02
N ARG A 11 9.12 25.09 -5.32
CA ARG A 11 7.67 25.31 -5.36
C ARG A 11 7.06 24.62 -6.56
N LYS A 12 7.67 24.77 -7.74
CA LYS A 12 7.21 24.06 -8.94
C LYS A 12 7.28 22.54 -8.74
N LEU A 13 8.36 22.04 -8.14
CA LEU A 13 8.55 20.62 -7.85
C LEU A 13 7.47 20.09 -6.89
N GLU A 14 7.17 20.82 -5.80
CA GLU A 14 6.09 20.47 -4.87
C GLU A 14 4.72 20.41 -5.55
N VAL A 15 4.42 21.37 -6.43
CA VAL A 15 3.16 21.37 -7.20
C VAL A 15 3.09 20.17 -8.13
N LEU A 16 4.18 19.86 -8.84
CA LEU A 16 4.25 18.67 -9.71
C LEU A 16 4.03 17.39 -8.88
N ILE A 17 4.75 17.22 -7.77
CA ILE A 17 4.59 16.08 -6.86
C ILE A 17 3.13 15.94 -6.41
N LYS A 18 2.49 17.04 -5.99
CA LYS A 18 1.09 17.05 -5.54
C LYS A 18 0.15 16.60 -6.66
N LYS A 19 0.26 17.20 -7.84
CA LYS A 19 -0.59 16.85 -8.99
C LYS A 19 -0.37 15.41 -9.45
N THR A 20 0.88 14.97 -9.59
CA THR A 20 1.23 13.60 -9.98
C THR A 20 0.60 12.59 -9.01
N ARG A 21 0.58 12.88 -7.69
CA ARG A 21 -0.12 12.04 -6.70
C ARG A 21 -1.63 12.04 -6.87
N HIS A 22 -2.23 13.21 -7.09
CA HIS A 22 -3.68 13.35 -7.30
C HIS A 22 -4.16 12.54 -8.50
N TYR A 23 -3.43 12.55 -9.61
CA TYR A 23 -3.79 11.77 -10.81
C TYR A 23 -3.25 10.33 -10.77
N ASN A 24 -2.65 9.90 -9.66
CA ASN A 24 -2.08 8.57 -9.47
C ASN A 24 -1.09 8.15 -10.59
N ILE A 25 -0.30 9.11 -11.08
CA ILE A 25 0.68 8.89 -12.14
C ILE A 25 1.97 8.41 -11.49
N SER A 26 2.47 7.23 -11.87
CA SER A 26 3.79 6.78 -11.41
C SER A 26 4.86 7.75 -11.95
N PRO A 27 5.83 8.21 -11.13
CA PRO A 27 6.90 9.09 -11.58
C PRO A 27 7.65 8.56 -12.82
N MET A 28 7.81 7.24 -12.93
CA MET A 28 8.43 6.57 -14.07
C MET A 28 7.68 6.77 -15.40
N PHE A 29 6.38 7.11 -15.36
CA PHE A 29 5.56 7.34 -16.55
C PHE A 29 5.38 8.83 -16.89
N LEU A 30 6.07 9.74 -16.20
CA LEU A 30 5.96 11.17 -16.47
C LEU A 30 6.30 11.54 -17.91
N SER A 31 7.15 10.77 -18.58
CA SER A 31 7.47 10.97 -20.00
C SER A 31 6.25 10.96 -20.93
N GLN A 32 5.17 10.26 -20.56
CA GLN A 32 3.93 10.21 -21.33
C GLN A 32 3.11 11.50 -21.22
N TYR A 33 3.43 12.36 -20.25
CA TYR A 33 2.71 13.59 -19.93
C TYR A 33 3.51 14.84 -20.27
N MET A 34 4.56 14.72 -21.09
CA MET A 34 5.22 15.88 -21.66
C MET A 34 4.23 16.71 -22.49
N PRO A 35 4.33 18.06 -22.51
CA PRO A 35 3.43 18.93 -23.27
C PRO A 35 3.22 18.52 -24.73
N GLU A 36 4.26 17.98 -25.36
CA GLU A 36 4.23 17.53 -26.76
C GLU A 36 3.49 16.19 -26.94
N ALA A 37 3.34 15.39 -25.88
CA ALA A 37 2.75 14.05 -25.93
C ALA A 37 1.25 14.07 -25.64
N GLN A 38 0.81 14.80 -24.61
CA GLN A 38 -0.59 14.84 -24.19
C GLN A 38 -0.92 16.12 -23.40
N SER A 39 -2.11 16.67 -23.65
CA SER A 39 -2.71 17.69 -22.78
C SER A 39 -3.22 17.04 -21.49
N HIS A 40 -2.53 17.28 -20.38
CA HIS A 40 -2.90 16.82 -19.04
C HIS A 40 -2.63 17.91 -18.01
N PRO A 41 -3.38 17.97 -16.88
CA PRO A 41 -3.17 18.99 -15.83
C PRO A 41 -1.76 19.08 -15.21
N ILE A 42 -0.87 18.12 -15.51
CA ILE A 42 0.53 18.13 -15.05
C ILE A 42 1.52 18.60 -16.13
N SER A 43 1.13 18.60 -17.41
CA SER A 43 2.07 18.69 -18.54
C SER A 43 2.87 19.98 -18.52
N GLU A 44 2.20 21.11 -18.27
CA GLU A 44 2.85 22.44 -18.18
C GLU A 44 3.94 22.47 -17.09
N HIS A 45 3.61 22.05 -15.87
CA HIS A 45 4.54 22.09 -14.75
C HIS A 45 5.70 21.11 -14.92
N LEU A 46 5.43 19.95 -15.54
CA LEU A 46 6.47 19.01 -15.93
C LEU A 46 7.40 19.63 -16.97
N GLY A 47 6.85 20.23 -18.03
CA GLY A 47 7.62 20.87 -19.09
C GLY A 47 8.52 22.00 -18.58
N GLU A 48 7.99 22.86 -17.69
CA GLU A 48 8.79 23.92 -17.04
C GLU A 48 9.97 23.35 -16.26
N LEU A 49 9.75 22.37 -15.38
CA LEU A 49 10.82 21.77 -14.58
C LEU A 49 11.85 21.04 -15.43
N VAL A 50 11.42 20.38 -16.51
CA VAL A 50 12.32 19.72 -17.45
C VAL A 50 13.17 20.73 -18.22
N ASN A 51 12.59 21.88 -18.59
CA ASN A 51 13.35 22.97 -19.21
C ASN A 51 14.35 23.59 -18.21
N ASP A 52 13.92 23.89 -16.98
CA ASP A 52 14.79 24.39 -15.92
C ASP A 52 15.97 23.41 -15.70
N ALA A 53 15.69 22.12 -15.58
CA ALA A 53 16.72 21.08 -15.43
C ALA A 53 17.65 21.01 -16.65
N TYR A 54 17.12 21.11 -17.86
CA TYR A 54 17.90 21.11 -19.11
C TYR A 54 18.86 22.30 -19.19
N GLU A 55 18.43 23.50 -18.78
CA GLU A 55 19.30 24.68 -18.76
C GLU A 55 20.49 24.48 -17.82
N TYR A 56 20.25 23.97 -16.61
CA TYR A 56 21.34 23.63 -15.68
C TYR A 56 22.27 22.54 -16.24
N LEU A 57 21.71 21.48 -16.83
CA LEU A 57 22.48 20.39 -17.44
C LEU A 57 23.32 20.87 -18.62
N SER A 58 22.90 21.92 -19.33
CA SER A 58 23.66 22.48 -20.44
C SER A 58 24.94 23.19 -19.99
N ALA A 59 24.99 23.62 -18.72
CA ALA A 59 26.18 24.18 -18.09
C ALA A 59 27.05 23.12 -17.36
N CYS A 60 26.55 21.89 -17.21
CA CYS A 60 27.27 20.81 -16.52
C CYS A 60 28.31 20.15 -17.43
N SER A 61 29.46 19.84 -16.83
CA SER A 61 30.46 18.93 -17.38
C SER A 61 29.95 17.48 -17.40
N GLN A 62 30.56 16.63 -18.23
CA GLN A 62 30.22 15.20 -18.30
C GLN A 62 30.38 14.50 -16.94
N SER A 63 31.42 14.82 -16.17
CA SER A 63 31.62 14.28 -14.82
C SER A 63 30.51 14.66 -13.85
N GLU A 64 30.00 15.89 -13.90
CA GLU A 64 28.88 16.31 -13.05
C GLU A 64 27.59 15.57 -13.42
N ILE A 65 27.36 15.30 -14.71
CA ILE A 65 26.21 14.50 -15.18
C ILE A 65 26.30 13.05 -14.68
N GLU A 66 27.49 12.45 -14.69
CA GLU A 66 27.73 11.11 -14.16
C GLU A 66 27.50 11.03 -12.64
N GLU A 67 27.88 12.08 -11.90
CA GLU A 67 27.58 12.20 -10.47
C GLU A 67 26.08 12.29 -10.21
N LEU A 68 25.36 13.13 -10.97
CA LEU A 68 23.90 13.23 -10.88
C LEU A 68 23.22 11.90 -11.18
N LEU A 69 23.64 11.17 -12.21
CA LEU A 69 23.12 9.85 -12.53
C LEU A 69 23.36 8.87 -11.38
N SER A 70 24.56 8.88 -10.80
CA SER A 70 24.93 8.00 -9.69
C SER A 70 24.09 8.24 -8.44
N ALA A 71 23.65 9.48 -8.23
CA ALA A 71 22.75 9.87 -7.14
C ALA A 71 21.29 9.44 -7.36
N MET A 72 20.88 9.10 -8.60
CA MET A 72 19.51 8.67 -8.89
C MET A 72 19.18 7.27 -8.33
N PRO A 73 17.90 7.00 -8.02
CA PRO A 73 17.44 5.65 -7.71
C PRO A 73 17.83 4.65 -8.81
N ARG A 74 18.12 3.40 -8.42
CA ARG A 74 18.61 2.35 -9.33
C ARG A 74 17.74 2.18 -10.59
N GLY A 75 16.42 2.28 -10.46
CA GLY A 75 15.48 2.13 -11.58
C GLY A 75 15.65 3.20 -12.68
N TYR A 76 16.07 4.42 -12.34
CA TYR A 76 16.37 5.44 -13.35
C TYR A 76 17.76 5.26 -13.95
N ARG A 77 18.73 4.80 -13.15
CA ARG A 77 20.08 4.51 -13.65
C ARG A 77 20.07 3.50 -14.79
N THR A 78 19.18 2.51 -14.75
CA THR A 78 19.03 1.51 -15.81
C THR A 78 18.39 2.03 -17.10
N LEU A 79 17.86 3.27 -17.12
CA LEU A 79 17.30 3.88 -18.32
C LEU A 79 18.35 4.53 -19.22
N PHE A 80 19.61 4.50 -18.80
CA PHE A 80 20.77 5.05 -19.49
C PHE A 80 21.79 3.96 -19.77
N ASP A 81 22.52 4.12 -20.88
CA ASP A 81 23.58 3.19 -21.28
C ASP A 81 24.75 3.21 -20.29
N ILE A 82 25.49 2.09 -20.24
CA ILE A 82 26.65 1.91 -19.34
C ILE A 82 27.73 2.97 -19.59
N LYS A 83 27.86 3.44 -20.84
CA LYS A 83 28.73 4.56 -21.24
C LYS A 83 27.85 5.78 -21.48
N LEU A 84 27.31 6.36 -20.41
CA LEU A 84 26.42 7.51 -20.51
C LEU A 84 27.10 8.65 -21.30
N GLU A 85 26.73 8.85 -22.55
CA GLU A 85 27.17 9.98 -23.36
C GLU A 85 25.98 10.93 -23.55
N VAL A 86 25.98 12.07 -22.86
CA VAL A 86 24.91 13.08 -22.93
C VAL A 86 25.38 14.26 -23.79
N GLU A 87 25.68 13.99 -25.06
CA GLU A 87 26.31 14.95 -25.96
C GLU A 87 25.28 15.78 -26.74
N THR A 88 24.19 15.14 -27.17
CA THR A 88 23.15 15.79 -27.98
C THR A 88 22.11 16.50 -27.11
N GLU A 89 21.47 17.52 -27.67
CA GLU A 89 20.32 18.20 -27.03
C GLU A 89 19.23 17.18 -26.64
N GLN A 90 18.93 16.22 -27.52
CA GLN A 90 17.92 15.20 -27.27
C GLN A 90 18.26 14.32 -26.06
N GLN A 91 19.53 13.89 -25.94
CA GLN A 91 19.99 13.13 -24.78
C GLN A 91 19.93 13.97 -23.50
N ARG A 92 20.31 15.25 -23.53
CA ARG A 92 20.21 16.16 -22.37
C ARG A 92 18.78 16.36 -21.91
N ARG A 93 17.84 16.57 -22.85
CA ARG A 93 16.40 16.69 -22.53
C ARG A 93 15.84 15.39 -21.94
N ARG A 94 16.25 14.24 -22.46
CA ARG A 94 15.88 12.93 -21.88
C ARG A 94 16.44 12.77 -20.47
N PHE A 95 17.68 13.18 -20.24
CA PHE A 95 18.28 13.15 -18.91
C PHE A 95 17.52 14.06 -17.93
N ALA A 96 17.24 15.31 -18.34
CA ALA A 96 16.46 16.27 -17.57
C ALA A 96 15.10 15.70 -17.13
N LEU A 97 14.37 15.06 -18.06
CA LEU A 97 13.10 14.40 -17.78
C LEU A 97 13.21 13.33 -16.69
N TYR A 98 14.17 12.41 -16.81
CA TYR A 98 14.33 11.35 -15.83
C TYR A 98 14.95 11.81 -14.52
N TYR A 99 15.76 12.89 -14.54
CA TYR A 99 16.19 13.57 -13.33
C TYR A 99 14.99 14.14 -12.56
N VAL A 100 14.15 14.95 -13.21
CA VAL A 100 12.93 15.50 -12.60
C VAL A 100 12.01 14.37 -12.11
N SER A 101 11.85 13.30 -12.90
CA SER A 101 11.04 12.13 -12.51
C SER A 101 11.58 11.46 -11.25
N SER A 102 12.91 11.34 -11.13
CA SER A 102 13.56 10.78 -9.95
C SER A 102 13.38 11.67 -8.71
N GLU A 103 13.41 12.99 -8.86
CA GLU A 103 13.15 13.94 -7.78
C GLU A 103 11.70 13.89 -7.31
N VAL A 104 10.75 13.73 -8.25
CA VAL A 104 9.35 13.48 -7.91
C VAL A 104 9.22 12.17 -7.14
N GLU A 105 9.88 11.09 -7.55
CA GLU A 105 9.82 9.78 -6.89
C GLU A 105 10.27 9.80 -5.43
N ARG A 106 11.36 10.53 -5.12
CA ARG A 106 11.89 10.65 -3.75
C ARG A 106 10.83 11.10 -2.76
N SER A 107 9.95 12.00 -3.19
CA SER A 107 8.86 12.49 -2.35
C SER A 107 7.57 11.70 -2.54
N TYR A 108 7.28 11.23 -3.75
CA TYR A 108 5.98 10.65 -4.13
C TYR A 108 5.51 9.56 -3.16
N PHE A 109 6.42 8.70 -2.70
CA PHE A 109 6.14 7.55 -1.82
C PHE A 109 6.47 7.76 -0.34
N SER A 110 6.78 8.98 0.09
CA SER A 110 7.12 9.26 1.50
C SER A 110 6.05 8.72 2.46
N PHE A 111 6.49 7.91 3.43
CA PHE A 111 5.61 7.28 4.41
C PHE A 111 5.29 8.17 5.60
N LYS A 112 6.10 9.19 5.89
CA LYS A 112 5.83 10.12 7.00
C LYS A 112 4.41 10.71 6.90
N GLY A 113 4.09 11.33 5.76
CA GLY A 113 2.76 11.88 5.52
C GLY A 113 1.65 10.82 5.30
N VAL A 114 2.00 9.55 5.12
CA VAL A 114 1.01 8.45 5.10
C VAL A 114 0.58 8.11 6.53
N LEU A 115 1.53 8.11 7.47
CA LEU A 115 1.30 7.73 8.85
C LEU A 115 0.73 8.86 9.70
N GLU A 116 1.10 10.10 9.39
CA GLU A 116 0.70 11.32 10.10
C GLU A 116 -0.53 11.99 9.45
N GLN A 117 -1.46 11.25 8.86
CA GLN A 117 -2.61 11.83 8.14
C GLN A 117 -3.53 12.63 9.07
N ASP A 118 -3.24 13.93 9.17
CA ASP A 118 -4.07 14.92 9.85
C ASP A 118 -5.27 15.29 8.96
N LEU A 119 -6.48 15.06 9.47
CA LEU A 119 -7.72 15.39 8.77
C LEU A 119 -7.81 16.89 8.44
N LEU A 120 -7.19 17.77 9.24
CA LEU A 120 -7.14 19.21 8.97
C LEU A 120 -6.35 19.54 7.70
N GLN A 121 -5.41 18.67 7.31
CA GLN A 121 -4.60 18.83 6.10
C GLN A 121 -5.15 18.03 4.91
N SER A 122 -6.24 17.29 5.09
CA SER A 122 -6.81 16.42 4.06
C SER A 122 -7.28 17.20 2.84
N GLU A 123 -6.75 16.86 1.67
CA GLU A 123 -7.19 17.38 0.38
C GLU A 123 -8.62 16.93 0.05
N VAL A 124 -9.01 15.73 0.52
CA VAL A 124 -10.38 15.24 0.40
C VAL A 124 -11.35 16.11 1.20
N ILE A 125 -11.05 16.42 2.46
CA ILE A 125 -11.92 17.25 3.31
C ILE A 125 -11.92 18.71 2.86
N LYS A 126 -10.81 19.23 2.33
CA LYS A 126 -10.79 20.58 1.72
C LYS A 126 -11.78 20.72 0.57
N ILE A 127 -11.95 19.67 -0.24
CA ILE A 127 -12.90 19.66 -1.37
C ILE A 127 -14.32 19.30 -0.91
N TYR A 128 -14.45 18.35 0.02
CA TYR A 128 -15.73 17.87 0.56
C TYR A 128 -15.73 17.89 2.10
N PRO A 129 -15.91 19.07 2.72
CA PRO A 129 -15.89 19.20 4.18
C PRO A 129 -16.91 18.30 4.88
N GLU A 130 -18.04 18.02 4.24
CA GLU A 130 -19.11 17.16 4.74
C GLU A 130 -18.68 15.70 4.94
N LEU A 131 -17.57 15.26 4.33
CA LEU A 131 -17.04 13.92 4.54
C LEU A 131 -16.34 13.77 5.89
N ALA A 132 -15.98 14.86 6.58
CA ALA A 132 -15.34 14.78 7.89
C ALA A 132 -16.18 13.95 8.89
N ASP A 133 -17.51 14.09 8.86
CA ASP A 133 -18.44 13.37 9.73
C ASP A 133 -18.63 11.89 9.36
N LYS A 134 -18.04 11.45 8.22
CA LYS A 134 -18.11 10.07 7.74
C LYS A 134 -16.89 9.24 8.13
N PHE A 135 -15.87 9.84 8.75
CA PHE A 135 -14.72 9.10 9.28
C PHE A 135 -14.95 8.71 10.73
N ASP A 136 -14.61 7.46 11.07
CA ASP A 136 -14.55 7.05 12.47
C ASP A 136 -13.27 7.55 13.16
N LYS A 137 -13.17 7.28 14.46
CA LYS A 137 -11.99 7.63 15.28
C LYS A 137 -10.67 6.98 14.81
N ASP A 138 -10.76 5.89 14.04
CA ASP A 138 -9.61 5.17 13.49
C ASP A 138 -9.24 5.72 12.09
N GLY A 139 -9.97 6.74 11.58
CA GLY A 139 -9.77 7.34 10.27
C GLY A 139 -10.39 6.55 9.11
N LEU A 140 -11.28 5.59 9.39
CA LEU A 140 -11.92 4.81 8.33
C LEU A 140 -13.19 5.50 7.83
N LEU A 141 -13.33 5.58 6.50
CA LEU A 141 -14.53 6.10 5.86
C LEU A 141 -15.66 5.08 5.99
N HIS A 142 -16.79 5.49 6.57
CA HIS A 142 -18.04 4.73 6.56
C HIS A 142 -18.62 4.66 5.15
N ILE A 143 -18.75 3.44 4.61
CA ILE A 143 -19.29 3.22 3.28
C ILE A 143 -20.82 3.11 3.34
N ASP A 144 -21.49 3.97 2.58
CA ASP A 144 -22.93 4.00 2.39
C ASP A 144 -23.30 4.14 0.89
N SER A 145 -24.59 4.35 0.62
CA SER A 145 -25.13 4.45 -0.74
C SER A 145 -24.64 5.66 -1.55
N ASN A 146 -23.99 6.64 -0.93
CA ASN A 146 -23.43 7.80 -1.64
C ASN A 146 -22.11 7.47 -2.36
N PHE A 147 -21.54 6.30 -2.11
CA PHE A 147 -20.26 5.87 -2.67
C PHE A 147 -20.44 4.75 -3.70
N VAL A 148 -19.70 4.86 -4.80
CA VAL A 148 -19.55 3.77 -5.78
C VAL A 148 -18.12 3.27 -5.69
N LEU A 149 -17.95 2.02 -5.24
CA LEU A 149 -16.64 1.44 -5.04
C LEU A 149 -16.13 0.79 -6.34
N PHE A 150 -14.92 1.19 -6.73
CA PHE A 150 -14.09 0.57 -7.74
C PHE A 150 -12.84 -0.04 -7.08
N ASP A 151 -12.21 -0.99 -7.74
CA ASP A 151 -10.95 -1.62 -7.30
C ASP A 151 -9.78 -0.61 -7.22
N GLY A 152 -9.83 0.46 -8.02
CA GLY A 152 -8.84 1.54 -8.04
C GLY A 152 -9.13 2.73 -7.11
N GLY A 153 -10.33 2.83 -6.56
CA GLY A 153 -10.76 3.93 -5.68
C GLY A 153 -12.26 4.00 -5.47
N ILE A 154 -12.72 5.00 -4.73
CA ILE A 154 -14.12 5.19 -4.36
C ILE A 154 -14.63 6.44 -5.04
N GLN A 155 -15.64 6.33 -5.90
CA GLN A 155 -16.28 7.50 -6.47
C GLN A 155 -17.19 8.18 -5.44
N TYR A 156 -16.99 9.49 -5.30
CA TYR A 156 -17.87 10.39 -4.58
C TYR A 156 -18.08 11.66 -5.42
N LYS A 157 -19.33 11.91 -5.82
CA LYS A 157 -19.70 12.97 -6.78
C LYS A 157 -18.82 12.89 -8.04
N ASP A 158 -18.11 13.97 -8.37
CA ASP A 158 -17.27 14.10 -9.57
C ASP A 158 -15.82 13.65 -9.35
N HIS A 159 -15.51 13.06 -8.20
CA HIS A 159 -14.14 12.67 -7.84
C HIS A 159 -14.01 11.18 -7.47
N ILE A 160 -12.79 10.67 -7.60
CA ILE A 160 -12.33 9.41 -7.04
C ILE A 160 -11.46 9.70 -5.82
N LEU A 161 -11.87 9.13 -4.68
CA LEU A 161 -11.09 9.06 -3.46
C LEU A 161 -10.19 7.82 -3.57
N HIS A 162 -8.88 7.99 -3.46
CA HIS A 162 -7.97 6.85 -3.54
C HIS A 162 -7.96 6.05 -2.24
N TYR A 163 -7.85 4.73 -2.33
CA TYR A 163 -7.57 3.91 -1.14
C TYR A 163 -6.23 4.31 -0.50
N HIS A 164 -6.16 4.12 0.81
CA HIS A 164 -4.98 4.41 1.61
C HIS A 164 -3.72 3.77 1.03
N GLN A 165 -2.57 4.45 1.08
CA GLN A 165 -1.32 3.96 0.46
C GLN A 165 -0.89 2.57 0.99
N LEU A 166 -1.19 2.24 2.24
CA LEU A 166 -0.89 0.94 2.82
C LEU A 166 -1.79 -0.22 2.32
N LEU A 167 -2.82 0.06 1.53
CA LEU A 167 -3.60 -0.94 0.79
C LEU A 167 -3.02 -1.25 -0.60
N ARG A 168 -1.90 -0.63 -0.97
CA ARG A 168 -1.21 -0.87 -2.25
C ARG A 168 -0.21 -2.02 -2.15
N ARG A 169 0.03 -2.70 -3.27
CA ARG A 169 1.11 -3.69 -3.37
C ARG A 169 2.46 -3.03 -3.06
N GLY A 170 3.19 -3.63 -2.12
CA GLY A 170 4.46 -3.08 -1.61
C GLY A 170 4.34 -1.64 -1.11
N TYR A 171 3.14 -1.21 -0.76
CA TYR A 171 2.81 0.14 -0.28
C TYR A 171 3.19 1.30 -1.21
N ARG A 172 3.57 1.01 -2.47
CA ARG A 172 4.04 1.98 -3.47
C ARG A 172 3.45 1.74 -4.88
N SER A 173 2.88 0.57 -5.15
CA SER A 173 2.39 0.23 -6.50
C SER A 173 0.87 0.47 -6.64
N ASN A 174 0.24 -0.33 -7.50
CA ASN A 174 -1.20 -0.42 -7.65
C ASN A 174 -1.88 -0.83 -6.34
N PRO A 175 -3.17 -0.48 -6.14
CA PRO A 175 -3.99 -1.04 -5.08
C PRO A 175 -3.94 -2.58 -5.06
N ASN A 176 -4.16 -3.18 -3.89
CA ASN A 176 -4.32 -4.62 -3.77
C ASN A 176 -5.68 -5.04 -4.34
N PHE A 177 -5.75 -5.17 -5.68
CA PHE A 177 -6.99 -5.42 -6.38
C PHE A 177 -7.68 -6.73 -5.97
N ASP A 178 -6.91 -7.78 -5.62
CA ASP A 178 -7.48 -9.05 -5.20
C ASP A 178 -8.28 -8.91 -3.88
N PHE A 179 -7.69 -8.19 -2.91
CA PHE A 179 -8.38 -7.87 -1.66
C PHE A 179 -9.57 -6.95 -1.88
N LEU A 180 -9.38 -5.87 -2.66
CA LEU A 180 -10.40 -4.85 -2.87
C LEU A 180 -11.59 -5.40 -3.66
N ASP A 181 -11.37 -6.24 -4.67
CA ASP A 181 -12.46 -6.89 -5.40
C ASP A 181 -13.27 -7.83 -4.49
N GLY A 182 -12.62 -8.62 -3.64
CA GLY A 182 -13.29 -9.44 -2.63
C GLY A 182 -14.13 -8.59 -1.67
N PHE A 183 -13.56 -7.50 -1.14
CA PHE A 183 -14.23 -6.57 -0.23
C PHE A 183 -15.44 -5.89 -0.90
N ILE A 184 -15.27 -5.39 -2.12
CA ILE A 184 -16.32 -4.68 -2.87
C ILE A 184 -17.45 -5.60 -3.27
N ARG A 185 -17.15 -6.81 -3.76
CA ARG A 185 -18.18 -7.81 -4.06
C ARG A 185 -18.98 -8.12 -2.81
N TYR A 186 -18.32 -8.35 -1.68
CA TYR A 186 -19.01 -8.64 -0.43
C TYR A 186 -19.89 -7.48 0.06
N TYR A 187 -19.40 -6.23 -0.03
CA TYR A 187 -20.20 -5.04 0.22
C TYR A 187 -21.47 -5.01 -0.65
N ARG A 188 -21.34 -5.22 -1.95
CA ARG A 188 -22.50 -5.17 -2.88
C ARG A 188 -23.59 -6.17 -2.49
N TYR A 189 -23.23 -7.35 -2.01
CA TYR A 189 -24.18 -8.39 -1.62
C TYR A 189 -24.75 -8.21 -0.21
N THR A 190 -24.03 -7.59 0.71
CA THR A 190 -24.36 -7.61 2.15
C THR A 190 -24.44 -6.25 2.81
N LYS A 191 -24.42 -5.13 2.06
CA LYS A 191 -24.50 -3.76 2.61
C LYS A 191 -25.70 -3.45 3.52
N ASN A 192 -26.76 -4.26 3.45
CA ASN A 192 -27.94 -4.11 4.32
C ASN A 192 -27.81 -4.90 5.64
N GLU A 193 -26.87 -5.84 5.71
CA GLU A 193 -26.63 -6.74 6.84
C GLU A 193 -25.34 -6.38 7.58
N ASN A 194 -24.37 -5.83 6.86
CA ASN A 194 -23.01 -5.58 7.30
C ASN A 194 -22.63 -4.11 7.13
N GLN A 195 -21.85 -3.61 8.08
CA GLN A 195 -21.24 -2.28 8.03
C GLN A 195 -19.81 -2.38 7.50
N PHE A 196 -19.49 -1.55 6.52
CA PHE A 196 -18.18 -1.52 5.88
C PHE A 196 -17.49 -0.18 6.13
N ARG A 197 -16.21 -0.24 6.51
CA ARG A 197 -15.35 0.94 6.60
C ARG A 197 -14.01 0.65 5.94
N ILE A 198 -13.45 1.65 5.28
CA ILE A 198 -12.15 1.51 4.59
C ILE A 198 -11.39 2.84 4.60
N ALA A 199 -10.07 2.78 4.73
CA ALA A 199 -9.20 3.94 4.76
C ALA A 199 -8.96 4.47 3.34
N ILE A 200 -8.93 5.80 3.21
CA ILE A 200 -8.58 6.50 1.98
C ILE A 200 -7.24 7.23 2.14
N ASP A 201 -6.59 7.62 1.04
CA ASP A 201 -5.42 8.50 1.07
C ASP A 201 -5.91 9.96 1.08
N HIS A 202 -5.84 10.60 2.25
CA HIS A 202 -6.30 11.98 2.43
C HIS A 202 -5.51 13.01 1.62
N ARG A 203 -4.40 12.62 0.97
CA ARG A 203 -3.55 13.47 0.13
C ARG A 203 -3.84 13.31 -1.36
N ARG A 204 -4.78 12.43 -1.75
CA ARG A 204 -5.08 12.11 -3.15
C ARG A 204 -6.57 12.18 -3.43
N ILE A 205 -6.93 13.04 -4.38
CA ILE A 205 -8.27 13.16 -4.92
C ILE A 205 -8.16 13.46 -6.41
N MET A 206 -8.92 12.72 -7.23
CA MET A 206 -8.82 12.79 -8.69
C MET A 206 -10.20 13.08 -9.28
N LEU A 207 -10.29 13.91 -10.32
CA LEU A 207 -11.53 14.03 -11.07
C LEU A 207 -11.86 12.70 -11.77
N LYS A 208 -13.15 12.31 -11.73
CA LYS A 208 -13.63 11.04 -12.26
C LYS A 208 -13.28 10.83 -13.73
N GLU A 209 -13.26 11.89 -14.53
CA GLU A 209 -12.95 11.82 -15.97
C GLU A 209 -11.54 11.29 -16.29
N PHE A 210 -10.59 11.46 -15.36
CA PHE A 210 -9.22 10.94 -15.49
C PHE A 210 -9.06 9.52 -14.94
N TYR A 211 -10.09 8.98 -14.28
CA TYR A 211 -10.04 7.60 -13.82
C TYR A 211 -9.97 6.64 -15.01
N ARG A 212 -9.03 5.71 -14.91
CA ARG A 212 -8.89 4.58 -15.83
C ARG A 212 -8.83 3.32 -14.97
N GLN A 213 -9.77 2.40 -15.20
CA GLN A 213 -9.72 1.11 -14.54
C GLN A 213 -8.58 0.30 -15.15
N VAL A 214 -7.72 -0.25 -14.29
CA VAL A 214 -6.65 -1.17 -14.66
C VAL A 214 -6.96 -2.49 -13.96
N ILE A 215 -7.08 -3.56 -14.74
CA ILE A 215 -7.27 -4.90 -14.20
C ILE A 215 -5.92 -5.60 -14.24
N GLU A 216 -5.39 -5.92 -13.06
CA GLU A 216 -4.21 -6.77 -12.93
C GLU A 216 -4.69 -8.16 -12.52
N MET A 217 -4.49 -9.15 -13.39
CA MET A 217 -4.90 -10.53 -13.13
C MET A 217 -3.72 -11.31 -12.54
N ASP A 218 -3.78 -11.59 -11.26
CA ASP A 218 -2.85 -12.49 -10.58
C ASP A 218 -3.61 -13.72 -10.05
N GLY A 219 -3.02 -14.91 -10.19
CA GLY A 219 -3.62 -16.15 -9.68
C GLY A 219 -3.16 -16.45 -8.25
N TRP A 220 -4.02 -16.20 -7.26
CA TRP A 220 -3.80 -16.66 -5.88
C TRP A 220 -5.06 -17.37 -5.38
N ARG A 221 -4.91 -18.59 -4.89
CA ARG A 221 -6.01 -19.47 -4.46
C ARG A 221 -5.92 -19.69 -2.94
N GLY A 222 -7.03 -19.61 -2.22
CA GLY A 222 -7.16 -19.97 -0.80
C GLY A 222 -8.41 -20.84 -0.56
N LEU A 223 -8.31 -21.86 0.30
CA LEU A 223 -9.36 -22.84 0.64
C LEU A 223 -9.19 -23.32 2.10
N PRO A 224 -10.17 -24.04 2.70
CA PRO A 224 -10.63 -23.74 4.06
C PRO A 224 -9.79 -24.35 5.18
N PHE A 225 -9.57 -23.49 6.18
CA PHE A 225 -9.31 -23.77 7.60
C PHE A 225 -10.03 -25.01 8.13
N ASP A 226 -9.46 -25.68 9.15
CA ASP A 226 -10.14 -26.72 9.92
C ASP A 226 -11.34 -26.12 10.69
N LYS A 227 -12.44 -25.95 9.97
CA LYS A 227 -13.68 -25.32 10.40
C LYS A 227 -14.29 -26.01 11.62
N ASN A 228 -13.97 -27.30 11.83
CA ASN A 228 -14.58 -28.10 12.88
C ASN A 228 -14.13 -27.66 14.28
N LYS A 229 -13.01 -26.92 14.36
CA LYS A 229 -12.45 -26.42 15.64
C LYS A 229 -12.73 -24.93 15.87
N LEU A 230 -13.46 -24.26 14.98
CA LEU A 230 -13.79 -22.84 15.14
C LEU A 230 -14.59 -22.58 16.42
N ASP A 231 -15.52 -23.46 16.75
CA ASP A 231 -16.41 -23.31 17.90
C ASP A 231 -15.88 -24.03 19.16
N ASP A 232 -14.72 -24.69 19.08
CA ASP A 232 -14.06 -25.29 20.26
C ASP A 232 -13.36 -24.19 21.07
N GLN A 233 -13.84 -23.98 22.30
CA GLN A 233 -13.29 -23.01 23.27
C GLN A 233 -11.88 -23.37 23.74
N ASN A 234 -11.47 -24.64 23.64
CA ASN A 234 -10.15 -25.11 24.05
C ASN A 234 -9.13 -25.06 22.91
N TYR A 235 -9.59 -24.87 21.66
CA TYR A 235 -8.71 -24.70 20.51
C TYR A 235 -8.22 -23.24 20.43
N ILE A 236 -7.33 -22.89 21.36
CA ILE A 236 -6.71 -21.57 21.54
C ILE A 236 -5.18 -21.71 21.58
N GLY A 237 -4.46 -20.60 21.42
CA GLY A 237 -3.01 -20.56 21.51
C GLY A 237 -2.33 -19.87 20.34
N LEU A 238 -1.01 -19.77 20.43
CA LEU A 238 -0.15 -19.19 19.40
C LEU A 238 0.36 -20.29 18.46
N THR A 239 0.17 -20.08 17.17
CA THR A 239 0.86 -20.82 16.11
C THR A 239 1.83 -19.86 15.43
N VAL A 240 3.09 -20.29 15.29
CA VAL A 240 4.12 -19.55 14.56
C VAL A 240 4.46 -20.34 13.31
N VAL A 241 4.38 -19.69 12.16
CA VAL A 241 4.81 -20.26 10.88
C VAL A 241 5.94 -19.38 10.36
N GLU A 242 7.12 -19.96 10.20
CA GLU A 242 8.30 -19.26 9.67
C GLU A 242 8.38 -19.37 8.15
N ARG A 243 8.94 -18.33 7.52
CA ARG A 243 9.16 -18.33 6.08
C ARG A 243 10.39 -19.16 5.72
N ASN A 244 10.27 -19.97 4.69
CA ASN A 244 11.43 -20.55 4.02
C ASN A 244 12.22 -19.44 3.29
N LYS A 245 13.40 -19.10 3.79
CA LYS A 245 14.29 -18.06 3.24
C LYS A 245 14.83 -18.35 1.84
N ASN A 246 14.72 -19.60 1.39
CA ASN A 246 15.09 -20.00 0.03
C ASN A 246 13.90 -19.97 -0.95
N SER A 247 12.71 -19.59 -0.49
CA SER A 247 11.52 -19.51 -1.36
C SER A 247 11.57 -18.31 -2.30
N LEU A 248 10.93 -18.43 -3.47
CA LEU A 248 10.76 -17.32 -4.42
C LEU A 248 10.00 -16.14 -3.79
N PHE A 249 9.16 -16.38 -2.79
CA PHE A 249 8.43 -15.31 -2.09
C PHE A 249 9.36 -14.31 -1.42
N GLU A 250 10.51 -14.75 -0.91
CA GLU A 250 11.51 -13.89 -0.26
C GLU A 250 12.05 -12.80 -1.21
N GLN A 251 12.02 -13.04 -2.53
CA GLN A 251 12.42 -12.07 -3.54
C GLN A 251 11.40 -10.93 -3.72
N THR A 252 10.12 -11.18 -3.37
CA THR A 252 9.02 -10.25 -3.62
C THR A 252 8.55 -9.52 -2.36
N CYS A 253 8.54 -10.23 -1.23
CA CYS A 253 8.27 -9.69 0.10
C CYS A 253 9.24 -10.39 1.03
N SER A 254 10.05 -9.67 1.79
CA SER A 254 10.91 -10.32 2.78
C SER A 254 10.16 -10.37 4.11
N LEU A 255 9.79 -11.58 4.55
CA LEU A 255 9.08 -11.83 5.81
C LEU A 255 9.88 -12.83 6.64
N ASP A 256 9.87 -12.66 7.96
CA ASP A 256 10.46 -13.57 8.93
C ASP A 256 9.52 -14.73 9.24
N ARG A 257 8.32 -14.40 9.73
CA ARG A 257 7.30 -15.35 10.16
C ARG A 257 5.91 -14.70 10.15
N THR A 258 4.88 -15.53 10.29
CA THR A 258 3.52 -15.09 10.62
C THR A 258 3.10 -15.74 11.92
N GLU A 259 2.62 -14.92 12.84
CA GLU A 259 2.09 -15.35 14.12
C GLU A 259 0.57 -15.37 14.04
N PHE A 260 -0.06 -16.48 14.42
CA PHE A 260 -1.51 -16.67 14.46
C PHE A 260 -1.92 -16.96 15.89
N TYR A 261 -2.78 -16.14 16.47
CA TYR A 261 -3.19 -16.26 17.85
C TYR A 261 -4.70 -16.39 17.95
N TRP A 262 -5.14 -17.47 18.60
CA TRP A 262 -6.52 -17.64 19.01
C TRP A 262 -6.63 -17.46 20.52
N SER A 263 -7.57 -16.65 20.96
CA SER A 263 -7.97 -16.53 22.35
C SER A 263 -9.48 -16.68 22.50
N TYR A 264 -9.94 -16.91 23.72
CA TYR A 264 -11.35 -17.05 24.04
C TYR A 264 -11.67 -16.34 25.33
N ARG A 265 -12.77 -15.57 25.32
CA ARG A 265 -13.29 -14.89 26.50
C ARG A 265 -14.78 -14.62 26.32
N ASP A 266 -15.56 -14.96 27.35
CA ASP A 266 -16.98 -14.57 27.48
C ASP A 266 -17.84 -14.90 26.23
N GLY A 267 -17.70 -16.11 25.69
CA GLY A 267 -18.45 -16.57 24.50
C GLY A 267 -17.87 -16.12 23.16
N ILE A 268 -16.79 -15.34 23.18
CA ILE A 268 -16.16 -14.79 21.98
C ILE A 268 -14.79 -15.38 21.79
N LYS A 269 -14.59 -16.00 20.62
CA LYS A 269 -13.30 -16.44 20.15
C LYS A 269 -12.67 -15.34 19.31
N THR A 270 -11.47 -14.91 19.67
CA THR A 270 -10.73 -13.85 18.98
C THR A 270 -9.59 -14.47 18.18
N PHE A 271 -9.48 -14.08 16.92
CA PHE A 271 -8.37 -14.41 16.04
C PHE A 271 -7.54 -13.17 15.74
N GLU A 272 -6.24 -13.31 15.89
CA GLU A 272 -5.27 -12.30 15.51
C GLU A 272 -4.21 -12.96 14.61
N ALA A 273 -3.82 -12.29 13.53
CA ALA A 273 -2.63 -12.69 12.78
C ALA A 273 -1.74 -11.47 12.51
N GLU A 274 -0.44 -11.61 12.72
CA GLU A 274 0.56 -10.58 12.46
C GLU A 274 1.69 -11.15 11.60
N GLU A 275 2.00 -10.47 10.49
CA GLU A 275 3.24 -10.70 9.75
C GLU A 275 4.41 -10.04 10.45
N ILE A 276 5.54 -10.73 10.55
CA ILE A 276 6.81 -10.14 11.00
C ILE A 276 7.69 -9.96 9.77
N SER A 277 8.02 -8.72 9.43
CA SER A 277 8.85 -8.42 8.26
C SER A 277 10.31 -8.92 8.36
N GLY A 278 11.01 -9.06 7.26
CA GLY A 278 12.47 -9.26 7.27
C GLY A 278 13.21 -7.96 7.61
N ASP A 279 14.46 -8.05 8.06
CA ASP A 279 15.26 -6.85 8.41
C ASP A 279 15.51 -5.93 7.20
N SER A 280 15.50 -6.49 6.00
CA SER A 280 15.66 -5.79 4.72
C SER A 280 14.35 -5.20 4.19
N TYR A 281 13.19 -5.58 4.75
CA TYR A 281 11.88 -5.14 4.29
C TYR A 281 11.46 -3.82 4.96
N ILE A 282 12.27 -2.80 4.73
CA ILE A 282 12.15 -1.48 5.33
C ILE A 282 11.59 -0.46 4.33
N PHE A 283 10.71 0.40 4.81
CA PHE A 283 10.06 1.46 4.03
C PHE A 283 10.41 2.82 4.63
N ASP A 284 11.26 3.55 3.94
CA ASP A 284 12.00 4.71 4.49
C ASP A 284 12.83 4.27 5.71
N HIS A 285 12.31 4.46 6.92
CA HIS A 285 12.93 4.00 8.17
C HIS A 285 11.95 3.19 9.05
N TYR A 286 10.83 2.77 8.47
CA TYR A 286 9.76 2.04 9.14
C TYR A 286 9.74 0.57 8.76
N TYR A 287 9.39 -0.27 9.73
CA TYR A 287 9.05 -1.68 9.52
C TYR A 287 7.53 -1.82 9.60
N PHE A 288 6.95 -2.49 8.60
CA PHE A 288 5.51 -2.64 8.47
C PHE A 288 5.11 -4.10 8.60
N ASN A 289 4.25 -4.35 9.58
CA ASN A 289 3.67 -5.66 9.86
C ASN A 289 2.16 -5.57 9.56
N ARG A 290 1.67 -6.28 8.54
CA ARG A 290 0.22 -6.41 8.36
C ARG A 290 -0.35 -7.20 9.53
N TYR A 291 -1.54 -6.80 9.95
CA TYR A 291 -2.23 -7.36 11.10
C TYR A 291 -3.72 -7.46 10.81
N VAL A 292 -4.34 -8.56 11.22
CA VAL A 292 -5.80 -8.71 11.23
C VAL A 292 -6.29 -9.09 12.62
N HIS A 293 -7.47 -8.61 12.96
CA HIS A 293 -8.21 -8.95 14.17
C HIS A 293 -9.62 -9.36 13.78
N SER A 294 -10.13 -10.42 14.40
CA SER A 294 -11.48 -10.90 14.17
C SER A 294 -12.12 -11.49 15.40
N GLU A 295 -13.43 -11.32 15.52
CA GLU A 295 -14.21 -11.88 16.61
C GLU A 295 -15.27 -12.84 16.06
N ARG A 296 -15.34 -14.02 16.65
CA ARG A 296 -16.34 -15.02 16.40
C ARG A 296 -17.17 -15.27 17.65
N ASP A 297 -18.47 -15.13 17.52
CA ASP A 297 -19.40 -15.58 18.54
C ASP A 297 -19.67 -17.07 18.36
N ILE A 298 -19.29 -17.88 19.35
CA ILE A 298 -19.41 -19.34 19.26
C ILE A 298 -20.83 -19.84 19.51
N GLN A 299 -21.70 -19.03 20.13
CA GLN A 299 -23.10 -19.40 20.38
C GLN A 299 -23.92 -19.30 19.11
N ILE A 300 -23.81 -18.17 18.40
CA ILE A 300 -24.50 -17.97 17.11
C ILE A 300 -23.68 -18.47 15.92
N LYS A 301 -22.44 -18.91 16.14
CA LYS A 301 -21.54 -19.46 15.13
C LYS A 301 -21.27 -18.50 13.97
N ALA A 302 -21.14 -17.21 14.26
CA ALA A 302 -20.92 -16.16 13.27
C ALA A 302 -19.66 -15.34 13.60
N PHE A 303 -18.88 -14.97 12.57
CA PHE A 303 -17.90 -13.90 12.74
C PHE A 303 -18.65 -12.58 12.75
N ARG A 304 -18.48 -11.81 13.81
CA ARG A 304 -19.20 -10.54 14.01
C ARG A 304 -18.39 -9.30 13.67
N HIS A 305 -17.07 -9.49 13.57
CA HIS A 305 -16.10 -8.43 13.40
C HIS A 305 -14.86 -8.95 12.68
N LEU A 306 -14.37 -8.17 11.71
CA LEU A 306 -13.10 -8.41 11.03
C LEU A 306 -12.50 -7.05 10.64
N ASP A 307 -11.30 -6.75 11.14
CA ASP A 307 -10.53 -5.58 10.72
C ASP A 307 -9.10 -5.92 10.34
N GLY A 308 -8.55 -5.10 9.46
CA GLY A 308 -7.17 -5.18 9.01
C GLY A 308 -6.45 -3.86 9.20
N ALA A 309 -5.19 -3.96 9.60
CA ALA A 309 -4.33 -2.84 9.93
C ALA A 309 -2.88 -3.12 9.52
N VAL A 310 -2.06 -2.08 9.61
CA VAL A 310 -0.60 -2.22 9.59
C VAL A 310 -0.06 -1.69 10.91
N LYS A 311 0.63 -2.55 11.66
CA LYS A 311 1.44 -2.14 12.81
C LYS A 311 2.78 -1.61 12.29
N VAL A 312 3.14 -0.41 12.71
CA VAL A 312 4.35 0.29 12.26
C VAL A 312 5.36 0.34 13.38
N TYR A 313 6.60 -0.01 13.09
CA TYR A 313 7.68 0.00 14.06
C TYR A 313 8.85 0.86 13.56
N LEU A 314 9.49 1.55 14.50
CA LEU A 314 10.82 2.11 14.32
C LEU A 314 11.87 1.04 14.66
N ARG A 315 13.10 1.21 14.18
CA ARG A 315 14.19 0.23 14.33
C ARG A 315 14.26 -0.42 15.73
N ASP A 316 14.36 0.37 16.79
CA ASP A 316 14.56 -0.18 18.14
C ASP A 316 13.34 -0.96 18.62
N SER A 317 12.13 -0.41 18.42
CA SER A 317 10.87 -1.12 18.73
C SER A 317 10.69 -2.38 17.89
N TYR A 318 11.21 -2.38 16.66
CA TYR A 318 11.12 -3.50 15.75
C TYR A 318 12.00 -4.67 16.19
N GLN A 319 13.23 -4.39 16.63
CA GLN A 319 14.11 -5.44 17.15
C GLN A 319 13.50 -6.12 18.38
N ASN A 320 12.87 -5.35 19.26
CA ASN A 320 12.11 -5.93 20.37
C ASN A 320 10.92 -6.75 19.89
N ARG A 321 10.14 -6.24 18.92
CA ARG A 321 9.01 -6.98 18.34
C ARG A 321 9.46 -8.31 17.73
N LYS A 322 10.55 -8.31 16.97
CA LYS A 322 11.11 -9.49 16.30
C LYS A 322 11.52 -10.59 17.29
N ASN A 323 12.00 -10.20 18.47
CA ASN A 323 12.39 -11.11 19.56
C ASN A 323 11.25 -11.45 20.53
N SER A 324 10.02 -11.03 20.24
CA SER A 324 8.83 -11.27 21.05
C SER A 324 7.76 -12.01 20.26
N PHE A 325 6.75 -12.54 20.95
CA PHE A 325 5.65 -13.29 20.34
C PHE A 325 4.32 -12.85 20.94
N MET A 326 3.25 -12.91 20.14
CA MET A 326 1.89 -12.70 20.66
C MET A 326 1.56 -13.69 21.79
N PRO A 327 0.79 -13.28 22.83
CA PRO A 327 0.21 -11.96 23.05
C PRO A 327 1.08 -11.02 23.90
N LYS A 328 2.38 -11.33 24.06
CA LYS A 328 3.33 -10.56 24.87
C LYS A 328 4.25 -9.71 24.00
N GLU A 329 3.77 -9.32 22.83
CA GLU A 329 4.56 -8.55 21.89
C GLU A 329 4.76 -7.11 22.35
N PHE A 330 5.85 -6.50 21.86
CA PHE A 330 6.10 -5.08 22.11
C PHE A 330 5.14 -4.20 21.30
N LYS A 331 4.73 -3.08 21.90
CA LYS A 331 3.86 -2.10 21.24
C LYS A 331 4.53 -1.53 20.00
N SER A 332 3.73 -1.39 18.94
CA SER A 332 4.12 -0.67 17.74
C SER A 332 4.22 0.83 17.99
N HIS A 333 4.98 1.53 17.14
CA HIS A 333 5.04 3.00 17.14
C HIS A 333 3.66 3.59 16.85
N CYS A 334 2.96 3.03 15.86
CA CYS A 334 1.55 3.29 15.63
C CYS A 334 0.87 2.07 14.98
N LYS A 335 -0.47 2.07 14.94
CA LYS A 335 -1.29 1.07 14.25
C LYS A 335 -2.24 1.82 13.31
N VAL A 336 -2.07 1.65 12.00
CA VAL A 336 -2.93 2.27 11.00
C VAL A 336 -4.01 1.27 10.61
N LYS A 337 -5.27 1.54 10.99
CA LYS A 337 -6.39 0.70 10.56
C LYS A 337 -6.72 1.00 9.10
N LEU A 338 -6.99 -0.04 8.31
CA LEU A 338 -7.16 0.09 6.86
C LEU A 338 -8.55 -0.28 6.40
N TRP A 339 -9.19 -1.26 7.04
CA TRP A 339 -10.53 -1.68 6.68
C TRP A 339 -11.18 -2.42 7.85
N ARG A 340 -12.51 -2.42 7.86
CA ARG A 340 -13.31 -3.06 8.90
C ARG A 340 -14.65 -3.48 8.34
N ILE A 341 -15.11 -4.65 8.77
CA ILE A 341 -16.45 -5.17 8.54
C ILE A 341 -17.03 -5.57 9.90
N ASP A 342 -18.25 -5.13 10.19
CA ASP A 342 -19.05 -5.61 11.32
C ASP A 342 -20.38 -6.16 10.81
N GLY A 343 -20.86 -7.24 11.43
CA GLY A 343 -22.11 -7.92 11.06
C GLY A 343 -21.88 -9.42 10.86
N ASP A 344 -22.74 -10.11 10.11
CA ASP A 344 -22.63 -11.56 9.89
C ASP A 344 -21.64 -11.89 8.74
N ILE A 345 -20.39 -12.17 9.12
CA ILE A 345 -19.31 -12.47 8.18
C ILE A 345 -19.20 -13.97 7.96
N LYS A 346 -19.46 -14.39 6.72
CA LYS A 346 -19.36 -15.80 6.30
C LYS A 346 -17.91 -16.29 6.35
N LEU A 347 -17.70 -17.54 6.78
CA LEU A 347 -16.36 -18.15 6.92
C LEU A 347 -15.53 -18.10 5.63
N GLU A 348 -16.17 -18.33 4.49
CA GLU A 348 -15.50 -18.32 3.19
C GLU A 348 -15.00 -16.91 2.86
N ILE A 349 -15.80 -15.89 3.17
CA ILE A 349 -15.42 -14.48 2.98
C ILE A 349 -14.34 -14.07 3.97
N TRP A 350 -14.48 -14.47 5.22
CA TRP A 350 -13.50 -14.21 6.28
C TRP A 350 -12.11 -14.71 5.89
N SER A 351 -11.99 -15.98 5.51
CA SER A 351 -10.70 -16.57 5.11
C SER A 351 -10.17 -15.99 3.79
N HIS A 352 -11.06 -15.70 2.83
CA HIS A 352 -10.70 -15.08 1.55
C HIS A 352 -10.11 -13.67 1.74
N LEU A 353 -10.77 -12.80 2.51
CA LEU A 353 -10.31 -11.44 2.75
C LEU A 353 -8.97 -11.42 3.49
N ILE A 354 -8.80 -12.26 4.51
CA ILE A 354 -7.52 -12.40 5.23
C ILE A 354 -6.41 -12.84 4.25
N SER A 355 -6.66 -13.88 3.45
CA SER A 355 -5.68 -14.41 2.50
C SER A 355 -5.21 -13.37 1.49
N HIS A 356 -6.13 -12.58 0.94
CA HIS A 356 -5.77 -11.55 -0.04
C HIS A 356 -5.20 -10.28 0.59
N PHE A 357 -5.59 -9.93 1.83
CA PHE A 357 -4.98 -8.82 2.55
C PHE A 357 -3.48 -9.08 2.79
N PHE A 358 -3.13 -10.31 3.13
CA PHE A 358 -1.75 -10.79 3.28
C PHE A 358 -1.12 -11.27 1.96
N LYS A 359 -1.40 -10.59 0.83
CA LYS A 359 -0.79 -10.89 -0.48
C LYS A 359 0.74 -11.10 -0.39
N CYS A 360 1.26 -12.10 -1.11
CA CYS A 360 2.66 -12.55 -1.08
C CYS A 360 3.12 -13.19 0.25
N ASN A 361 2.19 -13.66 1.08
CA ASN A 361 2.49 -14.43 2.28
C ASN A 361 1.91 -15.85 2.22
N GLU A 362 2.76 -16.79 1.81
CA GLU A 362 2.47 -18.22 1.74
C GLU A 362 2.20 -18.86 3.10
N MET A 363 2.65 -18.26 4.20
CA MET A 363 2.43 -18.80 5.55
C MET A 363 0.96 -18.75 5.95
N ILE A 364 0.19 -17.82 5.38
CA ILE A 364 -1.28 -17.78 5.51
C ILE A 364 -1.90 -19.03 4.88
N ILE A 365 -1.43 -19.41 3.68
CA ILE A 365 -1.88 -20.63 3.00
C ILE A 365 -1.49 -21.84 3.83
N LYS A 366 -0.22 -21.92 4.29
CA LYS A 366 0.26 -23.01 5.13
C LYS A 366 -0.54 -23.18 6.42
N TYR A 367 -0.99 -22.08 7.02
CA TYR A 367 -1.81 -22.11 8.23
C TYR A 367 -3.24 -22.56 7.95
N PHE A 368 -3.86 -22.06 6.88
CA PHE A 368 -5.25 -22.39 6.56
C PHE A 368 -5.40 -23.75 5.86
N ASP A 369 -4.40 -24.20 5.10
CA ASP A 369 -4.46 -25.41 4.26
C ASP A 369 -3.06 -26.01 4.03
N PRO A 370 -2.49 -26.76 5.02
CA PRO A 370 -1.18 -27.36 4.90
C PRO A 370 -1.05 -28.36 3.74
N GLU A 371 -2.08 -29.18 3.49
CA GLU A 371 -2.04 -30.21 2.43
C GLU A 371 -1.88 -29.56 1.05
N LYS A 372 -2.62 -28.49 0.79
CA LYS A 372 -2.51 -27.75 -0.46
C LYS A 372 -1.23 -26.93 -0.56
N PHE A 373 -0.69 -26.46 0.56
CA PHE A 373 0.64 -25.85 0.58
C PHE A 373 1.69 -26.83 0.05
N GLU A 374 1.70 -28.08 0.54
CA GLU A 374 2.61 -29.11 0.03
C GLU A 374 2.35 -29.40 -1.47
N GLN A 375 1.09 -29.49 -1.91
CA GLN A 375 0.74 -29.71 -3.34
C GLN A 375 1.17 -28.58 -4.28
N ILE A 376 1.09 -27.32 -3.84
CA ILE A 376 1.45 -26.16 -4.68
C ILE A 376 2.96 -26.00 -4.77
N PHE A 377 3.67 -26.31 -3.70
CA PHE A 377 5.10 -26.02 -3.57
C PHE A 377 6.01 -27.25 -3.72
N ASP A 378 5.43 -28.42 -4.06
CA ASP A 378 6.13 -29.66 -4.43
C ASP A 378 7.23 -30.02 -3.41
N LEU A 379 6.84 -30.06 -2.13
CA LEU A 379 7.69 -30.42 -0.99
C LEU A 379 7.54 -31.90 -0.58
#